data_AF-A0A4E0RRE1-F1
#
_entry.id   AF-A0A4E0RRE1-F1
#
_cell.length_a   1.000
_cell.length_b   1.000
_cell.length_c   1.000
_cell.angle_alpha   90.00
_cell.angle_beta   90.00
_cell.angle_gamma   90.00
#
_symmetry.space_group_name_H-M   'P 1'
#
loop_
_entity.id
_entity.type
_entity.pdbx_description
1 polymer ?
#
loop_
_entity_poly.entity_id
_entity_poly.type
_entity_poly.pdbx_seq_one_letter_code
_entity_poly.pdbx_strand_id
1 'polypeptide(L)'
;MLIDYFAQTIGSDDRAAVFYQQSDILIAVVADGAGGTRFASEAADDLIKLVQQNILTEANLMDETYCCRVLAQVDAWLHPRAGETTGVIAVINTKNNSIVVACVGDSEAYLLSNKSWLNLTEHQYRKPLLGSGAAIPIAYGPITFDGTLILGSDGLFKYADFSQIIESYQPKESILRLFELVRLPSGRFIDDISIIIAQPK
;
A
#
# COMPACT_ATOMS: atom_id res chain seq x y z
N MET A 1 -4.25 -2.40 -20.87
CA MET A 1 -3.46 -1.19 -20.58
C MET A 1 -2.10 -1.61 -20.04
N LEU A 2 -1.00 -0.96 -20.45
CA LEU A 2 0.29 -1.19 -19.80
C LEU A 2 0.42 -0.25 -18.60
N ILE A 3 1.01 -0.74 -17.51
CA ILE A 3 1.23 0.04 -16.29
C ILE A 3 2.73 0.28 -16.15
N ASP A 4 3.13 1.54 -15.94
CA ASP A 4 4.43 1.86 -15.37
C ASP A 4 4.29 1.90 -13.85
N TYR A 5 5.20 1.24 -13.14
CA TYR A 5 5.24 1.28 -11.69
C TYR A 5 6.66 1.41 -11.16
N PHE A 6 6.74 1.98 -9.95
CA PHE A 6 7.95 2.11 -9.16
C PHE A 6 7.61 1.71 -7.73
N ALA A 7 8.48 0.94 -7.08
CA ALA A 7 8.36 0.57 -5.69
C ALA A 7 9.72 0.75 -5.02
N GLN A 8 9.75 1.46 -3.90
CA GLN A 8 10.99 1.71 -3.17
C GLN A 8 10.68 1.78 -1.68
N THR A 9 11.55 1.15 -0.89
CA THR A 9 11.54 1.22 0.56
C THR A 9 12.90 1.74 1.05
N ILE A 10 12.88 2.55 2.11
CA ILE A 10 14.03 2.96 2.91
C ILE A 10 13.68 2.69 4.36
N GLY A 11 14.43 1.82 5.03
CA GLY A 11 14.09 1.37 6.39
C GLY A 11 14.31 -0.12 6.57
N SER A 12 13.99 -0.65 7.75
CA SER A 12 14.08 -2.09 8.06
C SER A 12 12.74 -2.77 8.34
N ASP A 13 11.72 -2.03 8.74
CA ASP A 13 10.45 -2.56 9.25
C ASP A 13 9.31 -2.40 8.23
N ASP A 14 9.49 -1.48 7.28
CA ASP A 14 8.61 -1.25 6.14
C ASP A 14 8.83 -2.24 4.99
N ARG A 15 7.77 -2.55 4.22
CA ARG A 15 7.84 -3.32 2.97
C ARG A 15 6.93 -2.76 1.89
N ALA A 16 7.42 -2.82 0.65
CA ALA A 16 6.64 -2.54 -0.54
C ALA A 16 6.86 -3.63 -1.60
N ALA A 17 5.80 -4.13 -2.22
CA ALA A 17 5.89 -5.10 -3.30
C ALA A 17 4.89 -4.84 -4.42
N VAL A 18 5.31 -5.10 -5.65
CA VAL A 18 4.44 -5.09 -6.83
C VAL A 18 4.64 -6.40 -7.60
N PHE A 19 3.56 -7.09 -7.91
CA PHE A 19 3.61 -8.33 -8.68
C PHE A 19 2.33 -8.53 -9.51
N TYR A 20 2.43 -9.40 -10.50
CA TYR A 20 1.31 -9.78 -11.36
C TYR A 20 0.77 -11.14 -10.94
N GLN A 21 -0.55 -11.28 -10.83
CA GLN A 21 -1.19 -12.60 -10.68
C GLN A 21 -1.40 -13.27 -12.05
N GLN A 22 -1.78 -12.47 -13.03
CA GLN A 22 -1.90 -12.81 -14.45
C GLN A 22 -1.36 -11.62 -15.26
N SER A 23 -1.32 -11.70 -16.59
CA SER A 23 -0.84 -10.59 -17.43
C SER A 23 -1.63 -9.29 -17.27
N ASP A 24 -2.84 -9.35 -16.72
CA ASP A 24 -3.81 -8.26 -16.67
C ASP A 24 -4.16 -7.76 -15.26
N ILE A 25 -3.73 -8.45 -14.21
CA ILE A 25 -3.95 -8.02 -12.82
C ILE A 25 -2.61 -7.70 -12.17
N LEU A 26 -2.41 -6.41 -11.86
CA LEU A 26 -1.27 -5.92 -11.08
C LEU A 26 -1.70 -5.74 -9.63
N ILE A 27 -0.89 -6.22 -8.70
CA ILE A 27 -1.09 -6.10 -7.27
C ILE A 27 0.05 -5.27 -6.69
N ALA A 28 -0.28 -4.23 -5.95
CA ALA A 28 0.66 -3.41 -5.21
C ALA A 28 0.31 -3.51 -3.72
N VAL A 29 1.34 -3.69 -2.88
CA VAL A 29 1.17 -3.91 -1.44
C VAL A 29 2.19 -3.07 -0.67
N VAL A 30 1.72 -2.33 0.33
CA VAL A 30 2.57 -1.64 1.32
C VAL A 30 2.23 -2.15 2.71
N ALA A 31 3.26 -2.35 3.54
CA ALA A 31 3.15 -2.74 4.93
C ALA A 31 4.18 -1.97 5.76
N ASP A 32 3.77 -1.50 6.92
CA ASP A 32 4.60 -0.81 7.90
C ASP A 32 4.57 -1.60 9.21
N GLY A 33 5.70 -2.24 9.51
CA GLY A 33 5.87 -3.07 10.69
C GLY A 33 5.90 -2.22 11.96
N ALA A 34 5.03 -2.53 12.91
CA ALA A 34 4.87 -1.77 14.14
C ALA A 34 5.30 -2.53 15.40
N GLY A 35 5.67 -1.77 16.43
CA GLY A 35 5.88 -2.28 17.78
C GLY A 35 7.32 -2.27 18.29
N GLY A 36 8.27 -1.72 17.54
CA GLY A 36 9.66 -1.50 18.00
C GLY A 36 10.39 -2.77 18.41
N THR A 37 9.96 -3.92 17.88
CA THR A 37 10.59 -5.22 18.10
C THR A 37 11.04 -5.78 16.76
N ARG A 38 12.00 -6.70 16.79
CA ARG A 38 12.41 -7.51 15.63
C ARG A 38 11.25 -8.26 14.93
N PHE A 39 10.08 -8.35 15.56
CA PHE A 39 8.89 -8.95 14.96
C PHE A 39 8.12 -7.99 14.03
N ALA A 40 8.43 -6.69 14.05
CA ALA A 40 7.81 -5.69 13.17
C ALA A 40 8.15 -5.95 11.70
N SER A 41 9.45 -6.04 11.38
CA SER A 41 9.92 -6.38 10.04
C SER A 41 9.41 -7.73 9.55
N GLU A 42 9.36 -8.73 10.45
CA GLU A 42 8.83 -10.07 10.12
C GLU A 42 7.33 -10.02 9.81
N ALA A 43 6.54 -9.21 10.53
CA ALA A 43 5.12 -9.05 10.26
C ALA A 43 4.85 -8.41 8.89
N ALA A 44 5.62 -7.39 8.51
CA ALA A 44 5.55 -6.78 7.19
C ALA A 44 5.96 -7.77 6.08
N ASP A 45 7.02 -8.55 6.29
CA ASP A 45 7.45 -9.60 5.35
C ASP A 45 6.39 -10.70 5.17
N ASP A 46 5.83 -11.20 6.28
CA ASP A 46 4.81 -12.25 6.24
C ASP A 46 3.50 -11.75 5.62
N LEU A 47 3.14 -10.48 5.80
CA LEU A 47 2.01 -9.88 5.08
C LEU A 47 2.20 -9.99 3.57
N ILE A 48 3.33 -9.51 3.03
CA ILE A 48 3.59 -9.54 1.57
C ILE A 48 3.49 -10.98 1.05
N LYS A 49 4.12 -11.91 1.76
CA LYS A 49 4.15 -13.33 1.41
C LYS A 49 2.75 -13.95 1.42
N LEU A 50 1.96 -13.73 2.45
CA LEU A 50 0.61 -14.28 2.58
C LEU A 50 -0.35 -13.66 1.56
N VAL A 51 -0.26 -12.35 1.31
CA VAL A 51 -1.03 -11.69 0.26
C VAL A 51 -0.71 -12.33 -1.10
N GLN A 52 0.57 -12.49 -1.42
CA GLN A 52 0.99 -13.16 -2.66
C GLN A 52 0.45 -14.60 -2.75
N GLN A 53 0.52 -15.38 -1.67
CA GLN A 53 0.02 -16.76 -1.66
C GLN A 53 -1.49 -16.87 -1.87
N ASN A 54 -2.28 -16.02 -1.22
CA ASN A 54 -3.74 -16.08 -1.32
C ASN A 54 -4.22 -15.59 -2.69
N ILE A 55 -3.71 -14.43 -3.13
CA ILE A 55 -4.14 -13.78 -4.38
C ILE A 55 -3.80 -14.60 -5.61
N LEU A 56 -2.67 -15.33 -5.63
CA LEU A 56 -2.28 -16.17 -6.77
C LEU A 56 -3.30 -17.26 -7.12
N THR A 57 -4.16 -17.65 -6.18
CA THR A 57 -5.11 -18.76 -6.36
C THR A 57 -6.55 -18.35 -6.71
N GLU A 58 -6.86 -17.05 -6.74
CA GLU A 58 -8.25 -16.56 -6.84
C GLU A 58 -8.62 -16.04 -8.24
N ALA A 59 -9.87 -16.24 -8.66
CA ALA A 59 -10.35 -15.80 -9.97
C ALA A 59 -11.01 -14.40 -9.95
N ASN A 60 -11.51 -13.95 -8.80
CA ASN A 60 -12.26 -12.69 -8.68
C ASN A 60 -11.63 -11.69 -7.70
N LEU A 61 -10.42 -11.22 -8.00
CA LEU A 61 -9.69 -10.25 -7.16
C LEU A 61 -10.30 -8.84 -7.13
N MET A 62 -11.25 -8.54 -8.01
CA MET A 62 -11.94 -7.25 -8.04
C MET A 62 -13.13 -7.20 -7.06
N ASP A 63 -13.40 -8.27 -6.32
CA ASP A 63 -14.32 -8.27 -5.19
C ASP A 63 -13.66 -7.58 -3.98
N GLU A 64 -14.17 -6.42 -3.57
CA GLU A 64 -13.71 -5.68 -2.40
C GLU A 64 -13.71 -6.52 -1.13
N THR A 65 -14.69 -7.42 -0.99
CA THR A 65 -14.81 -8.27 0.18
C THR A 65 -13.73 -9.36 0.21
N TYR A 66 -13.18 -9.74 -0.95
CA TYR A 66 -12.08 -10.69 -1.04
C TYR A 66 -10.79 -10.11 -0.46
N CYS A 67 -10.42 -8.88 -0.85
CA CYS A 67 -9.22 -8.25 -0.33
C CYS A 67 -9.29 -8.04 1.20
N CYS A 68 -10.46 -7.68 1.73
CA CYS A 68 -10.71 -7.66 3.18
C CYS A 68 -10.54 -9.04 3.83
N ARG A 69 -11.05 -10.11 3.20
CA ARG A 69 -10.87 -11.48 3.71
C ARG A 69 -9.39 -11.88 3.74
N VAL A 70 -8.61 -11.53 2.72
CA VAL A 70 -7.16 -11.77 2.69
C VAL A 70 -6.49 -11.08 3.87
N LEU A 71 -6.77 -9.80 4.12
CA LEU A 71 -6.21 -9.07 5.26
C LEU A 71 -6.65 -9.68 6.61
N ALA A 72 -7.90 -10.12 6.74
CA ALA A 72 -8.37 -10.80 7.95
C ALA A 72 -7.68 -12.15 8.18
N GLN A 73 -7.39 -12.90 7.09
CA GLN A 73 -6.61 -14.14 7.16
C GLN A 73 -5.16 -13.88 7.55
N VAL A 74 -4.56 -12.79 7.04
CA VAL A 74 -3.23 -12.33 7.46
C VAL A 74 -3.23 -11.98 8.95
N ASP A 75 -4.20 -11.22 9.43
CA ASP A 75 -4.32 -10.86 10.86
C ASP A 75 -4.37 -12.10 11.76
N ALA A 76 -5.27 -13.04 11.43
CA ALA A 76 -5.37 -14.31 12.15
C ALA A 76 -4.12 -15.18 12.00
N TRP A 77 -3.37 -15.03 10.91
CA TRP A 77 -2.12 -15.74 10.71
C TRP A 77 -1.00 -15.16 11.57
N LEU A 78 -0.86 -13.85 11.59
CA LEU A 78 0.17 -13.16 12.37
C LEU A 78 -0.11 -13.30 13.87
N HIS A 79 -1.37 -13.38 14.30
CA HIS A 79 -1.73 -13.55 15.70
C HIS A 79 -1.55 -15.00 16.22
N PRO A 80 -1.03 -15.23 17.44
CA PRO A 80 -0.14 -14.38 18.26
C PRO A 80 1.34 -14.66 17.95
N ARG A 81 1.64 -15.04 16.70
CA ARG A 81 2.89 -15.66 16.25
C ARG A 81 3.98 -14.65 15.89
N ALA A 82 3.59 -13.50 15.38
CA ALA A 82 4.45 -12.47 14.82
C ALA A 82 4.15 -11.10 15.44
N GLY A 83 4.80 -10.05 14.92
CA GLY A 83 4.54 -8.68 15.30
C GLY A 83 3.26 -8.13 14.69
N GLU A 84 3.07 -6.82 14.83
CA GLU A 84 1.96 -6.11 14.19
C GLU A 84 2.44 -5.37 12.95
N THR A 85 1.55 -5.16 11.98
CA THR A 85 1.83 -4.35 10.79
C THR A 85 0.58 -3.64 10.29
N THR A 86 0.75 -2.50 9.63
CA THR A 86 -0.27 -1.98 8.71
C THR A 86 -0.35 -2.86 7.46
N GLY A 87 -1.34 -2.64 6.62
CA GLY A 87 -1.39 -3.26 5.30
C GLY A 87 -2.31 -2.51 4.35
N VAL A 88 -1.83 -2.20 3.17
CA VAL A 88 -2.63 -1.68 2.04
C VAL A 88 -2.40 -2.59 0.84
N ILE A 89 -3.48 -3.14 0.28
CA ILE A 89 -3.47 -3.92 -0.96
C ILE A 89 -4.22 -3.13 -2.01
N ALA A 90 -3.58 -2.84 -3.15
CA ALA A 90 -4.24 -2.31 -4.33
C ALA A 90 -4.21 -3.35 -5.46
N VAL A 91 -5.39 -3.68 -5.99
CA VAL A 91 -5.57 -4.60 -7.12
C VAL A 91 -6.01 -3.78 -8.32
N ILE A 92 -5.20 -3.76 -9.37
CA ILE A 92 -5.46 -3.04 -10.63
C ILE A 92 -5.74 -4.04 -11.74
N ASN A 93 -6.94 -3.99 -12.31
CA ASN A 93 -7.30 -4.71 -13.52
C ASN A 93 -7.05 -3.83 -14.75
N THR A 94 -6.07 -4.24 -15.54
CA THR A 94 -5.59 -3.49 -16.71
C THR A 94 -6.40 -3.74 -17.98
N LYS A 95 -7.33 -4.70 -18.00
CA LYS A 95 -8.25 -4.93 -19.12
C LYS A 95 -9.42 -3.96 -19.11
N ASN A 96 -9.98 -3.68 -17.94
CA ASN A 96 -11.13 -2.80 -17.78
C ASN A 96 -10.80 -1.48 -17.05
N ASN A 97 -9.52 -1.24 -16.75
CA ASN A 97 -9.02 -0.06 -16.05
C ASN A 97 -9.75 0.17 -14.73
N SER A 98 -9.81 -0.85 -13.88
CA SER A 98 -10.43 -0.73 -12.56
C SER A 98 -9.44 -1.01 -11.44
N ILE A 99 -9.71 -0.43 -10.27
CA ILE A 99 -8.91 -0.61 -9.06
C ILE A 99 -9.81 -0.86 -7.85
N VAL A 100 -9.38 -1.78 -7.00
CA VAL A 100 -9.87 -2.00 -5.64
C VAL A 100 -8.72 -1.82 -4.68
N VAL A 101 -8.97 -1.16 -3.54
CA VAL A 101 -8.01 -1.03 -2.45
C VAL A 101 -8.62 -1.61 -1.18
N ALA A 102 -7.85 -2.37 -0.41
CA ALA A 102 -8.19 -2.76 0.95
C ALA A 102 -7.08 -2.38 1.91
N CYS A 103 -7.43 -2.00 3.13
CA CYS A 103 -6.47 -1.45 4.08
C CYS A 103 -6.78 -1.75 5.57
N VAL A 104 -5.72 -1.73 6.38
CA VAL A 104 -5.69 -1.69 7.85
C VAL A 104 -4.51 -0.84 8.28
N GLY A 105 -4.68 0.00 9.31
CA GLY A 105 -3.61 0.84 9.85
C GLY A 105 -3.65 2.26 9.31
N ASP A 106 -2.49 2.88 9.19
CA ASP A 106 -2.32 4.28 8.78
C ASP A 106 -1.38 4.48 7.58
N SER A 107 -0.98 3.41 6.91
CA SER A 107 -0.48 3.50 5.52
C SER A 107 -1.64 3.88 4.60
N GLU A 108 -1.37 4.65 3.56
CA GLU A 108 -2.42 5.29 2.75
C GLU A 108 -2.28 5.01 1.25
N ALA A 109 -3.40 5.14 0.53
CA ALA A 109 -3.44 5.07 -0.92
C ALA A 109 -4.25 6.23 -1.51
N TYR A 110 -3.69 6.85 -2.54
CA TYR A 110 -4.30 7.95 -3.25
C TYR A 110 -4.32 7.70 -4.75
N LEU A 111 -5.44 8.04 -5.39
CA LEU A 111 -5.57 8.08 -6.85
C LEU A 111 -5.59 9.54 -7.32
N LEU A 112 -4.59 9.93 -8.09
CA LEU A 112 -4.44 11.25 -8.68
C LEU A 112 -4.89 11.18 -10.15
N SER A 113 -5.99 11.87 -10.46
CA SER A 113 -6.48 12.07 -11.83
C SER A 113 -6.19 13.50 -12.28
N ASN A 114 -6.36 13.82 -13.56
CA ASN A 114 -5.95 15.10 -14.16
C ASN A 114 -6.42 16.40 -13.45
N LYS A 115 -7.45 16.35 -12.60
CA LYS A 115 -8.04 17.52 -11.94
C LYS A 115 -8.38 17.33 -10.46
N SER A 116 -8.08 16.16 -9.90
CA SER A 116 -8.50 15.81 -8.55
C SER A 116 -7.66 14.66 -8.02
N TRP A 117 -7.72 14.48 -6.71
CA TRP A 117 -7.19 13.31 -6.04
C TRP A 117 -8.27 12.71 -5.17
N LEU A 118 -8.16 11.41 -4.92
CA LEU A 118 -9.08 10.64 -4.08
C LEU A 118 -8.26 9.83 -3.09
N ASN A 119 -8.54 9.98 -1.79
CA ASN A 119 -7.97 9.12 -0.75
C ASN A 119 -8.78 7.81 -0.71
N LEU A 120 -8.19 6.71 -1.15
CA LEU A 120 -8.81 5.38 -1.19
C LEU A 120 -8.81 4.69 0.18
N THR A 121 -8.17 5.31 1.16
CA THR A 121 -7.99 4.83 2.54
C THR A 121 -8.62 5.77 3.59
N GLU A 122 -9.41 6.76 3.17
CA GLU A 122 -9.93 7.83 4.05
C GLU A 122 -10.69 7.30 5.29
N HIS A 123 -11.38 6.16 5.15
CA HIS A 123 -12.22 5.60 6.20
C HIS A 123 -11.56 4.48 7.01
N GLN A 124 -10.24 4.30 6.87
CA GLN A 124 -9.55 3.17 7.46
C GLN A 124 -9.49 3.21 8.99
N TYR A 125 -9.56 2.03 9.60
CA TYR A 125 -9.29 1.88 11.02
C TYR A 125 -7.78 1.80 11.26
N ARG A 126 -7.24 2.78 11.98
CA ARG A 126 -5.81 2.83 12.33
C ARG A 126 -5.38 1.77 13.34
N LYS A 127 -6.31 1.33 14.18
CA LYS A 127 -6.12 0.26 15.16
C LYS A 127 -7.42 -0.54 15.32
N PRO A 128 -7.33 -1.82 15.70
CA PRO A 128 -6.08 -2.57 15.91
C PRO A 128 -5.40 -2.97 14.59
N LEU A 129 -4.08 -3.20 14.62
CA LEU A 129 -3.29 -3.56 13.43
C LEU A 129 -3.41 -5.05 13.09
N LEU A 130 -2.92 -5.44 11.90
CA LEU A 130 -2.76 -6.84 11.53
C LEU A 130 -1.75 -7.50 12.48
N GLY A 131 -2.02 -8.71 12.95
CA GLY A 131 -1.28 -9.41 14.01
C GLY A 131 -1.92 -9.29 15.39
N SER A 132 -2.88 -8.37 15.56
CA SER A 132 -3.66 -8.25 16.80
C SER A 132 -4.70 -9.36 16.96
N GLY A 133 -5.13 -9.99 15.86
CA GLY A 133 -6.24 -10.94 15.83
C GLY A 133 -7.63 -10.29 15.90
N ALA A 134 -7.69 -8.95 15.84
CA ALA A 134 -8.91 -8.16 15.89
C ALA A 134 -8.95 -7.04 14.85
N ALA A 135 -8.06 -7.07 13.85
CA ALA A 135 -8.01 -6.06 12.80
C ALA A 135 -9.36 -5.96 12.07
N ILE A 136 -9.69 -4.76 11.60
CA ILE A 136 -10.94 -4.50 10.87
C ILE A 136 -10.58 -3.97 9.48
N PRO A 137 -10.31 -4.87 8.51
CA PRO A 137 -10.07 -4.45 7.13
C PRO A 137 -11.28 -3.74 6.54
N ILE A 138 -11.00 -2.66 5.81
CA ILE A 138 -11.99 -2.01 4.97
C ILE A 138 -11.49 -2.00 3.52
N ALA A 139 -12.41 -1.85 2.59
CA ALA A 139 -12.08 -1.73 1.18
C ALA A 139 -12.83 -0.57 0.53
N TYR A 140 -12.30 -0.14 -0.61
CA TYR A 140 -12.84 0.88 -1.47
C TYR A 140 -12.73 0.43 -2.93
N GLY A 141 -13.85 0.49 -3.65
CA GLY A 141 -13.93 0.16 -5.07
C GLY A 141 -14.88 -1.02 -5.36
N PRO A 142 -14.86 -1.57 -6.58
CA PRO A 142 -14.03 -1.15 -7.71
C PRO A 142 -14.41 0.25 -8.22
N ILE A 143 -13.40 1.07 -8.51
CA ILE A 143 -13.57 2.33 -9.25
C ILE A 143 -12.72 2.31 -10.53
N THR A 144 -12.90 3.33 -11.38
CA THR A 144 -12.04 3.49 -12.56
C THR A 144 -10.63 3.90 -12.15
N PHE A 145 -9.63 3.26 -12.75
CA PHE A 145 -8.22 3.60 -12.64
C PHE A 145 -7.80 4.39 -13.89
N ASP A 146 -7.84 5.72 -13.79
CA ASP A 146 -7.61 6.66 -14.91
C ASP A 146 -6.42 7.62 -14.67
N GLY A 147 -5.59 7.32 -13.69
CA GLY A 147 -4.57 8.24 -13.21
C GLY A 147 -3.43 7.53 -12.49
N THR A 148 -2.75 8.27 -11.63
CA THR A 148 -1.62 7.76 -10.85
C THR A 148 -2.10 7.28 -9.49
N LEU A 149 -1.85 6.02 -9.18
CA LEU A 149 -1.94 5.47 -7.85
C LEU A 149 -0.64 5.73 -7.10
N ILE A 150 -0.74 6.28 -5.89
CA ILE A 150 0.36 6.41 -4.92
C ILE A 150 -0.04 5.64 -3.67
N LEU A 151 0.75 4.65 -3.26
CA LEU A 151 0.66 4.00 -1.95
C LEU A 151 1.89 4.38 -1.13
N GLY A 152 1.74 4.47 0.18
CA GLY A 152 2.89 4.60 1.06
C GLY A 152 2.58 4.41 2.54
N SER A 153 3.63 4.23 3.34
CA SER A 153 3.56 4.19 4.80
C SER A 153 3.39 5.59 5.41
N ASP A 154 3.17 5.65 6.72
CA ASP A 154 2.99 6.93 7.41
C ASP A 154 4.27 7.80 7.34
N GLY A 155 5.44 7.18 7.19
CA GLY A 155 6.73 7.84 6.95
C GLY A 155 6.75 8.80 5.76
N LEU A 156 5.84 8.64 4.79
CA LEU A 156 5.59 9.66 3.76
C LEU A 156 4.53 10.66 4.22
N PHE A 157 3.30 10.18 4.45
CA PHE A 157 2.12 11.05 4.52
C PHE A 157 2.00 11.86 5.81
N LYS A 158 2.70 11.46 6.87
CA LYS A 158 2.76 12.19 8.14
C LYS A 158 3.74 13.35 8.12
N TYR A 159 4.74 13.28 7.25
CA TYR A 159 5.86 14.23 7.21
C TYR A 159 5.91 15.09 5.95
N ALA A 160 5.10 14.80 4.93
CA ALA A 160 4.90 15.64 3.77
C ALA A 160 3.45 16.13 3.68
N ASP A 161 3.25 17.40 3.35
CA ASP A 161 1.92 17.92 3.06
C ASP A 161 1.42 17.31 1.73
N PHE A 162 0.21 16.78 1.73
CA PHE A 162 -0.34 16.11 0.54
C PHE A 162 -0.45 17.05 -0.67
N SER A 163 -0.66 18.36 -0.46
CA SER A 163 -0.59 19.36 -1.54
C SER A 163 0.79 19.42 -2.18
N GLN A 164 1.86 19.31 -1.38
CA GLN A 164 3.23 19.24 -1.88
C GLN A 164 3.51 17.93 -2.63
N ILE A 165 2.92 16.82 -2.18
CA ILE A 165 2.99 15.52 -2.89
C ILE A 165 2.39 15.65 -4.29
N ILE A 166 1.22 16.29 -4.41
CA ILE A 166 0.55 16.52 -5.70
C ILE A 166 1.39 17.45 -6.60
N GLU A 167 1.87 18.58 -6.08
CA GLU A 167 2.68 19.54 -6.85
C GLU A 167 4.00 18.94 -7.31
N SER A 168 4.60 18.07 -6.49
CA SER A 168 5.86 17.40 -6.79
C SER A 168 5.70 16.26 -7.80
N TYR A 169 4.47 15.80 -8.03
CA TYR A 169 4.20 14.70 -8.93
C TYR A 169 4.47 15.07 -10.40
N GLN A 170 5.48 14.41 -10.96
CA GLN A 170 5.82 14.39 -12.39
C GLN A 170 5.99 12.91 -12.83
N PRO A 171 5.22 12.41 -13.80
CA PRO A 171 5.08 10.98 -14.12
C PRO A 171 6.36 10.13 -14.24
N LYS A 172 7.54 10.70 -14.46
CA LYS A 172 8.80 9.95 -14.66
C LYS A 172 9.88 10.15 -13.58
N GLU A 173 9.74 11.12 -12.68
CA GLU A 173 10.76 11.47 -11.67
C GLU A 173 10.22 11.53 -10.23
N SER A 174 8.96 11.12 -10.02
CA SER A 174 8.24 11.44 -8.79
C SER A 174 8.78 10.77 -7.53
N ILE A 175 9.20 9.51 -7.61
CA ILE A 175 9.49 8.76 -6.37
C ILE A 175 10.66 9.35 -5.59
N LEU A 176 11.73 9.79 -6.28
CA LEU A 176 12.86 10.44 -5.63
C LEU A 176 12.43 11.77 -5.01
N ARG A 177 11.58 12.55 -5.70
CA ARG A 177 11.06 13.81 -5.15
C ARG A 177 10.22 13.58 -3.90
N LEU A 178 9.41 12.53 -3.86
CA LEU A 178 8.62 12.17 -2.67
C LEU A 178 9.52 11.83 -1.48
N PHE A 179 10.63 11.11 -1.69
CA PHE A 179 11.62 10.91 -0.62
C PHE A 179 12.27 12.24 -0.20
N GLU A 180 12.64 13.11 -1.14
CA GLU A 180 13.24 14.39 -0.79
C GLU A 180 12.31 15.31 0.03
N LEU A 181 10.98 15.20 -0.13
CA LEU A 181 10.02 15.96 0.69
C LEU A 181 10.12 15.63 2.19
N VAL A 182 10.47 14.39 2.53
CA VAL A 182 10.54 13.90 3.91
C VAL A 182 11.98 13.69 4.41
N ARG A 183 12.97 14.06 3.58
CA ARG A 183 14.38 13.98 3.96
C ARG A 183 14.77 15.14 4.87
N LEU A 184 15.38 14.84 6.01
CA LEU A 184 15.94 15.84 6.92
C LEU A 184 17.17 16.52 6.30
N PRO A 185 17.54 17.74 6.75
CA PRO A 185 18.78 18.40 6.33
C PRO A 185 20.06 17.58 6.59
N SER A 186 20.00 16.62 7.53
CA SER A 186 21.09 15.68 7.82
C SER A 186 21.26 14.58 6.76
N GLY A 187 20.33 14.48 5.81
CA GLY A 187 20.25 13.41 4.81
C GLY A 187 19.49 12.16 5.28
N ARG A 188 19.13 12.07 6.57
CA ARG A 188 18.37 10.96 7.16
C ARG A 188 16.86 11.15 7.04
N PHE A 189 16.11 10.10 7.34
CA PHE A 189 14.65 10.13 7.47
C PHE A 189 14.25 10.04 8.94
N ILE A 190 13.06 10.55 9.27
CA ILE A 190 12.50 10.47 10.63
C ILE A 190 12.03 9.04 10.92
N ASP A 191 11.44 8.41 9.91
CA ASP A 191 10.83 7.08 9.98
C ASP A 191 11.26 6.22 8.79
N ASP A 192 10.88 4.96 8.84
CA ASP A 192 10.92 4.08 7.66
C ASP A 192 9.89 4.56 6.63
N ILE A 193 10.19 4.37 5.34
CA ILE A 193 9.37 4.89 4.25
C ILE A 193 9.28 3.87 3.12
N SER A 194 8.06 3.48 2.78
CA SER A 194 7.72 2.69 1.61
C SER A 194 6.82 3.49 0.70
N ILE A 195 7.13 3.49 -0.60
CA ILE A 195 6.33 4.18 -1.62
C ILE A 195 6.16 3.25 -2.82
N ILE A 196 4.93 3.15 -3.31
CA ILE A 196 4.62 2.60 -4.63
C ILE A 196 3.91 3.66 -5.45
N ILE A 197 4.35 3.82 -6.70
CA ILE A 197 3.66 4.61 -7.72
C ILE A 197 3.27 3.66 -8.85
N ALA A 198 2.03 3.70 -9.30
CA ALA A 198 1.57 2.96 -10.48
C ALA A 198 0.68 3.85 -11.35
N GLN A 199 0.88 3.84 -12.67
CA GLN A 199 0.11 4.67 -13.60
C GLN A 199 -0.05 4.00 -14.98
N PRO A 200 -1.12 4.31 -15.71
CA PRO A 200 -1.22 4.00 -17.14
C PRO A 200 -0.03 4.54 -17.94
N LYS A 201 0.48 3.73 -18.87
CA LYS A 201 1.38 4.19 -19.93
C LYS A 201 0.67 5.02 -20.99
#